data_AF-A0A7Z8YBY7-F1
#
_entry.id   AF-A0A7Z8YBY7-F1
#
_cell.length_a   1.000
_cell.length_b   1.000
_cell.length_c   1.000
_cell.angle_alpha   90.00
_cell.angle_beta   90.00
_cell.angle_gamma   90.00
#
_symmetry.space_group_name_H-M   'P 1'
#
loop_
_entity.id
_entity.type
_entity.pdbx_description
1 polymer ?
#
loop_
_entity_poly.entity_id
_entity_poly.type
_entity_poly.pdbx_seq_one_letter_code
_entity_poly.pdbx_strand_id
1 'polypeptide(L)'
;MDVFYYYIFLFYAKVLPDDYPHSNTVWALGAISAFIVNFSLDMGLAFFFGYTLSTFEMVSITALLMLLFYFKYYKSGKGKRIVEKEKPKFFGSKTASIILTILFFLISMFFLFFSADIVREILEKGRVVAN
;
A
#
# COMPACT_ATOMS: atom_id res chain seq x y z
N MET A 1 6.16 -1.96 8.29
CA MET A 1 4.69 -1.83 8.35
C MET A 1 4.19 -1.26 9.68
N ASP A 2 4.69 -1.70 10.85
CA ASP A 2 4.20 -1.20 12.15
C ASP A 2 4.43 0.31 12.34
N VAL A 3 5.56 0.85 11.85
CA VAL A 3 5.81 2.30 11.81
C VAL A 3 4.77 3.02 10.93
N PHE A 4 4.56 2.56 9.69
CA PHE A 4 3.54 3.14 8.81
C PHE A 4 2.15 3.11 9.44
N TYR A 5 1.75 1.98 10.05
CA TYR A 5 0.50 1.86 10.79
C TYR A 5 0.39 2.94 11.88
N TYR A 6 1.42 3.11 12.71
CA TYR A 6 1.41 4.11 13.78
C TYR A 6 1.26 5.54 13.25
N TYR A 7 1.98 5.91 12.20
CA TYR A 7 1.94 7.27 11.67
C TYR A 7 0.67 7.58 10.87
N ILE A 8 0.13 6.59 10.14
CA ILE A 8 -1.19 6.71 9.49
C ILE A 8 -2.29 6.81 10.56
N PHE A 9 -2.20 6.04 11.66
CA PHE A 9 -3.11 6.19 12.78
C PHE A 9 -3.05 7.58 13.40
N LEU A 10 -1.85 8.11 13.63
CA LEU A 10 -1.69 9.46 14.16
C LEU A 10 -2.30 10.52 13.23
N PHE A 11 -2.25 10.31 11.92
CA PHE A 11 -2.90 11.19 10.95
C PHE A 11 -4.43 11.17 11.13
N TYR A 12 -5.06 9.99 11.17
CA TYR A 12 -6.50 9.86 11.41
C TYR A 12 -6.95 10.20 12.84
N ALA A 13 -6.05 10.21 13.81
CA ALA A 13 -6.38 10.56 15.19
C ALA A 13 -6.23 12.07 15.46
N LYS A 14 -5.33 12.76 14.75
CA LYS A 14 -4.91 14.13 15.11
C LYS A 14 -5.05 15.16 14.00
N VAL A 15 -4.81 14.76 12.76
CA VAL A 15 -4.83 15.67 11.61
C VAL A 15 -6.22 15.67 10.98
N LEU A 16 -6.81 14.49 10.84
CA LEU A 16 -8.17 14.30 10.37
C LEU A 16 -8.92 13.41 11.39
N PRO A 17 -9.41 13.97 12.50
CA PRO A 17 -10.03 13.21 13.57
C PRO A 17 -11.18 12.35 13.05
N ASP A 18 -11.05 11.05 13.25
CA ASP A 18 -11.97 10.02 12.80
C ASP A 18 -12.54 9.25 13.99
N ASP A 19 -13.78 8.77 13.90
CA ASP A 19 -14.45 8.00 14.97
C ASP A 19 -13.87 6.58 15.12
N TYR A 20 -13.26 6.04 14.06
CA TYR A 20 -12.71 4.69 14.00
C TYR A 20 -11.28 4.65 13.42
N PRO A 21 -10.32 5.35 14.06
CA PRO A 21 -8.99 5.59 13.48
C PRO A 21 -8.20 4.29 13.29
N HIS A 22 -8.43 3.28 14.13
CA HIS A 22 -7.82 1.96 13.95
C HIS A 22 -8.33 1.22 12.71
N SER A 23 -9.64 1.26 12.45
CA SER A 23 -10.25 0.61 11.29
C SER A 23 -9.74 1.28 10.02
N ASN A 24 -9.85 2.60 9.94
CA ASN A 24 -9.46 3.38 8.77
C ASN A 24 -7.95 3.29 8.48
N THR A 25 -7.11 3.19 9.52
CA THR A 25 -5.68 2.91 9.35
C THR A 25 -5.43 1.56 8.68
N VAL A 26 -6.16 0.51 9.08
CA VAL A 26 -6.02 -0.83 8.47
C VAL A 26 -6.43 -0.80 7.00
N TRP A 27 -7.59 -0.20 6.70
CA TRP A 27 -8.08 -0.08 5.32
C TRP A 27 -7.14 0.73 4.44
N ALA A 28 -6.69 1.90 4.92
CA ALA A 28 -5.76 2.75 4.21
C ALA A 28 -4.43 2.03 3.96
N LEU A 29 -3.82 1.44 4.99
CA LEU A 29 -2.57 0.70 4.84
C LEU A 29 -2.71 -0.48 3.86
N GLY A 30 -3.85 -1.18 3.90
CA GLY A 30 -4.17 -2.24 2.94
C GLY A 30 -4.27 -1.75 1.50
N ALA A 31 -5.06 -0.70 1.26
CA ALA A 31 -5.24 -0.12 -0.08
C ALA A 31 -3.92 0.41 -0.66
N ILE A 32 -3.18 1.20 0.11
CA ILE A 32 -1.90 1.79 -0.27
C ILE A 32 -0.89 0.68 -0.60
N SER A 33 -0.81 -0.38 0.22
CA SER A 33 0.04 -1.53 -0.06
C SER A 33 -0.39 -2.28 -1.32
N ALA A 34 -1.71 -2.40 -1.56
CA ALA A 34 -2.24 -3.09 -2.72
C ALA A 34 -1.90 -2.39 -4.04
N PHE A 35 -1.84 -1.05 -4.07
CA PHE A 35 -1.40 -0.32 -5.27
C PHE A 35 0.03 -0.68 -5.67
N ILE A 36 0.94 -0.77 -4.69
CA ILE A 36 2.32 -1.18 -4.94
C ILE A 36 2.38 -2.63 -5.43
N VAL A 37 1.66 -3.54 -4.77
CA VAL A 37 1.69 -4.98 -5.11
C VAL A 37 1.08 -5.24 -6.48
N ASN A 38 -0.11 -4.69 -6.76
CA ASN A 38 -0.77 -4.84 -8.06
C ASN A 38 0.12 -4.30 -9.18
N PHE A 39 0.67 -3.10 -9.03
CA PHE A 39 1.59 -2.54 -10.03
C PHE A 39 2.82 -3.42 -10.24
N SER A 40 3.46 -3.88 -9.16
CA SER A 40 4.67 -4.70 -9.28
C SER A 40 4.41 -6.03 -9.98
N LEU A 41 3.27 -6.67 -9.69
CA LEU A 41 2.87 -7.92 -10.33
C LEU A 41 2.51 -7.67 -11.80
N ASP A 42 1.69 -6.67 -12.09
CA ASP A 42 1.22 -6.36 -13.44
C ASP A 42 2.38 -5.97 -14.37
N MET A 43 3.30 -5.14 -13.87
CA MET A 43 4.54 -4.78 -14.58
C MET A 43 5.42 -6.01 -14.84
N GLY A 44 5.58 -6.89 -13.85
CA GLY A 44 6.34 -8.13 -14.02
C GLY A 44 5.70 -9.06 -15.07
N LEU A 45 4.38 -9.21 -15.03
CA LEU A 45 3.64 -10.03 -15.99
C LEU A 45 3.73 -9.47 -17.41
N ALA A 46 3.60 -8.15 -17.55
CA ALA A 46 3.74 -7.48 -18.84
C ALA A 46 5.15 -7.63 -19.41
N PHE A 47 6.18 -7.47 -18.57
CA PHE A 47 7.58 -7.54 -19.01
C PHE A 47 8.02 -8.95 -19.41
N PHE A 48 7.68 -9.97 -18.60
CA PHE A 48 8.15 -11.35 -18.83
C PHE A 48 7.23 -12.19 -19.70
N PHE A 49 5.92 -11.94 -19.67
CA PHE A 49 4.92 -12.80 -20.29
C PHE A 49 3.99 -12.08 -21.28
N GLY A 50 4.05 -10.75 -21.38
CA GLY A 50 3.27 -9.99 -22.35
C GLY A 50 1.76 -9.91 -22.07
N TYR A 51 1.32 -10.17 -20.84
CA TYR A 51 -0.08 -10.02 -20.42
C TYR A 51 -0.21 -9.24 -19.11
N THR A 52 -1.42 -8.79 -18.80
CA THR A 52 -1.74 -8.01 -17.61
C THR A 52 -2.74 -8.73 -16.72
N LEU A 53 -2.75 -8.37 -15.44
CA LEU A 53 -3.80 -8.78 -14.52
C LEU A 53 -5.15 -8.23 -15.00
N SER A 54 -6.17 -9.07 -14.90
CA SER A 54 -7.55 -8.63 -15.03
C SER A 54 -7.96 -7.78 -13.82
N THR A 55 -8.99 -6.95 -14.00
CA THR A 55 -9.55 -6.16 -12.90
C THR A 55 -9.99 -7.04 -11.73
N PHE A 56 -10.53 -8.23 -12.02
CA PHE A 56 -10.94 -9.19 -10.98
C PHE A 56 -9.76 -9.70 -10.15
N GLU A 57 -8.63 -10.00 -10.78
CA GLU A 57 -7.41 -10.41 -10.08
C GLU A 57 -6.84 -9.28 -9.21
N MET A 58 -6.77 -8.05 -9.74
CA MET A 58 -6.31 -6.89 -8.98
C MET A 58 -7.18 -6.60 -7.76
N VAL A 59 -8.51 -6.71 -7.91
CA VAL A 59 -9.47 -6.56 -6.79
C VAL A 59 -9.29 -7.70 -5.79
N SER A 60 -9.09 -8.93 -6.25
CA SER A 60 -8.85 -10.09 -5.38
C SER A 60 -7.57 -9.93 -4.55
N ILE A 61 -6.47 -9.48 -5.15
CA ILE A 61 -5.22 -9.17 -4.46
C ILE A 61 -5.44 -8.08 -3.41
N THR A 62 -6.17 -7.03 -3.77
CA THR A 62 -6.49 -5.93 -2.86
C THR A 62 -7.30 -6.43 -1.65
N ALA A 63 -8.33 -7.23 -1.89
CA ALA A 63 -9.15 -7.81 -0.83
C ALA A 63 -8.34 -8.73 0.10
N LEU A 64 -7.46 -9.57 -0.46
CA LEU A 64 -6.56 -10.43 0.31
C LEU A 64 -5.61 -9.61 1.18
N LEU A 65 -5.01 -8.54 0.66
CA LEU A 65 -4.13 -7.67 1.43
C LEU A 65 -4.87 -6.95 2.56
N MET A 66 -6.05 -6.40 2.28
CA MET A 66 -6.90 -5.78 3.31
C MET A 66 -7.24 -6.79 4.42
N LEU A 67 -7.63 -8.01 4.04
CA LEU A 67 -7.94 -9.08 4.98
C LEU A 67 -6.72 -9.45 5.83
N LEU A 68 -5.53 -9.58 5.22
CA LEU A 68 -4.28 -9.84 5.93
C LEU A 68 -3.96 -8.74 6.96
N PHE A 69 -4.13 -7.47 6.60
CA PHE A 69 -3.92 -6.36 7.55
C PHE A 69 -4.98 -6.31 8.65
N TYR A 70 -6.24 -6.62 8.32
CA TYR A 70 -7.30 -6.75 9.31
C TYR A 70 -6.96 -7.81 10.36
N PHE A 71 -6.57 -9.00 9.94
CA PHE A 71 -6.16 -10.05 10.87
C PHE A 71 -4.92 -9.65 11.69
N LYS A 72 -3.92 -9.04 11.03
CA LYS A 72 -2.65 -8.68 11.64
C LYS A 72 -2.75 -7.55 12.66
N TYR A 73 -3.53 -6.51 12.41
CA TYR A 73 -3.55 -5.29 13.23
C TYR A 73 -4.83 -5.11 14.02
N TYR A 74 -5.98 -5.46 13.45
CA TYR A 74 -7.27 -5.29 14.11
C TYR A 74 -7.60 -6.50 14.98
N LYS A 75 -7.77 -7.69 14.39
CA LYS A 75 -8.22 -8.90 15.10
C LYS A 75 -7.23 -9.36 16.18
N SER A 76 -5.93 -9.22 15.92
CA SER A 76 -4.89 -9.61 16.88
C SER A 76 -4.72 -8.66 18.08
N GLY A 77 -5.35 -7.47 18.03
CA GLY A 77 -5.12 -6.39 18.99
C GLY A 77 -3.74 -5.72 18.88
N LYS A 78 -2.89 -6.12 17.91
CA LYS A 78 -1.54 -5.55 17.73
C LYS A 78 -1.59 -4.05 17.44
N GLY A 79 -2.59 -3.58 16.71
CA GLY A 79 -2.77 -2.17 16.38
C GLY A 79 -2.88 -1.27 17.62
N LYS A 80 -3.61 -1.71 18.65
CA LYS A 80 -3.70 -0.99 19.93
C LYS A 80 -2.36 -0.97 20.65
N ARG A 81 -1.68 -2.12 20.72
CA ARG A 81 -0.35 -2.25 21.34
C ARG A 81 0.69 -1.32 20.71
N ILE A 82 0.69 -1.22 19.38
CA ILE A 82 1.58 -0.34 18.62
C ILE A 82 1.38 1.13 19.04
N VAL A 83 0.13 1.57 19.14
CA VAL A 83 -0.22 2.96 19.44
C VAL A 83 0.06 3.32 20.90
N GLU A 84 -0.32 2.44 21.83
CA GLU A 84 -0.26 2.73 23.26
C GLU A 84 1.15 2.52 23.83
N LYS A 85 1.83 1.44 23.43
CA LYS A 85 3.08 0.98 24.06
C LYS A 85 4.30 1.18 23.18
N GLU A 86 4.28 0.68 21.95
CA GLU A 86 5.50 0.55 21.14
C GLU A 86 5.93 1.87 20.51
N LYS A 87 4.98 2.66 19.99
CA LYS A 87 5.20 3.96 19.32
C LYS A 87 6.43 3.93 18.39
N PRO A 88 6.47 2.97 17.44
CA PRO A 88 7.67 2.65 16.69
C PRO A 88 8.08 3.80 15.75
N LYS A 89 9.39 3.92 15.52
CA LYS A 89 9.98 4.97 14.66
C LYS A 89 11.04 4.36 13.75
N PHE A 90 11.09 4.81 12.50
CA PHE A 90 12.24 4.58 11.63
C PHE A 90 13.45 5.32 12.17
N PHE A 91 14.57 4.60 12.30
CA PHE A 91 15.86 5.13 12.76
C PHE A 91 15.80 5.87 14.11
N GLY A 92 14.80 5.57 14.95
CA GLY A 92 14.53 6.31 16.20
C GLY A 92 14.02 7.75 16.01
N SER A 93 13.93 8.26 14.77
CA SER A 93 13.60 9.64 14.46
C SER A 93 12.13 9.81 14.08
N LYS A 94 11.45 10.72 14.80
CA LYS A 94 10.04 11.06 14.50
C LYS A 94 9.92 11.70 13.11
N THR A 95 10.81 12.63 12.80
CA THR A 95 10.80 13.38 11.54
C THR A 95 11.05 12.44 10.35
N ALA A 96 12.07 11.58 10.44
CA ALA A 96 12.35 10.60 9.39
C ALA A 96 11.15 9.68 9.15
N SER A 97 10.48 9.25 10.23
CA SER A 97 9.31 8.37 10.11
C SER A 97 8.13 9.04 9.42
N ILE A 98 7.89 10.33 9.68
CA ILE A 98 6.85 11.11 9.00
C ILE A 98 7.19 11.23 7.51
N ILE A 99 8.41 11.66 7.19
CA ILE A 99 8.87 11.82 5.79
C ILE A 99 8.73 10.50 5.03
N LEU A 100 9.17 9.38 5.60
CA LEU A 100 9.06 8.07 4.97
C LEU A 100 7.60 7.62 4.80
N THR A 101 6.72 7.96 5.74
CA THR A 101 5.29 7.63 5.62
C THR A 101 4.62 8.44 4.51
N ILE A 102 4.96 9.73 4.39
CA ILE A 102 4.49 10.58 3.28
C ILE A 102 5.04 10.05 1.95
N LEU A 103 6.33 9.72 1.88
CA LEU A 103 6.94 9.16 0.68
C LEU A 103 6.27 7.84 0.27
N PHE A 104 6.02 6.95 1.23
CA PHE A 104 5.30 5.70 0.99
C PHE A 104 3.90 5.94 0.42
N PHE A 105 3.15 6.90 0.97
CA PHE A 105 1.85 7.30 0.45
C PHE A 105 1.95 7.85 -0.98
N LEU A 106 2.86 8.81 -1.22
CA LEU A 106 3.04 9.43 -2.54
C LEU A 106 3.44 8.41 -3.61
N ILE A 107 4.36 7.48 -3.31
CA ILE A 107 4.74 6.41 -4.23
C ILE A 107 3.55 5.52 -4.57
N SER A 108 2.73 5.19 -3.57
CA SER A 108 1.54 4.35 -3.78
C SER A 108 0.49 5.05 -4.63
N MET A 109 0.29 6.37 -4.40
CA MET A 109 -0.59 7.19 -5.24
C MET A 109 -0.06 7.34 -6.66
N PHE A 110 1.26 7.47 -6.83
CA PHE A 110 1.88 7.46 -8.15
C PHE A 110 1.53 6.17 -8.90
N PHE A 111 1.67 5.00 -8.26
CA PHE A 111 1.27 3.74 -8.90
C PHE A 111 -0.23 3.64 -9.17
N LEU A 112 -1.08 4.22 -8.33
CA LEU A 112 -2.52 4.24 -8.62
C LEU A 112 -2.83 4.94 -9.95
N PHE A 113 -2.18 6.08 -10.24
CA PHE A 113 -2.51 6.87 -11.44
C PHE A 113 -1.71 6.48 -12.68
N PHE A 114 -0.43 6.11 -12.53
CA PHE A 114 0.48 5.92 -13.66
C PHE A 114 0.72 4.45 -14.02
N SER A 115 0.20 3.49 -13.24
CA SER A 115 0.41 2.06 -13.51
C SER A 115 -0.04 1.64 -14.91
N ALA A 116 -1.26 2.00 -15.31
CA ALA A 116 -1.84 1.61 -16.59
C ALA A 116 -1.01 2.12 -17.78
N ASP A 117 -0.53 3.36 -17.72
CA ASP A 117 0.29 3.95 -18.77
C ASP A 117 1.64 3.25 -18.91
N ILE A 118 2.32 3.00 -17.78
CA ILE A 118 3.61 2.31 -17.75
C ILE A 118 3.48 0.89 -18.30
N VAL A 119 2.48 0.13 -17.84
CA VAL A 119 2.26 -1.26 -18.26
C VAL A 119 1.93 -1.32 -19.76
N ARG A 120 1.12 -0.39 -20.27
CA ARG A 120 0.83 -0.29 -21.70
C ARG A 120 2.09 -0.04 -22.52
N GLU A 121 2.94 0.89 -22.11
CA GLU A 121 4.20 1.19 -22.81
C GLU A 121 5.13 -0.04 -22.89
N ILE A 122 5.19 -0.83 -21.80
CA ILE A 122 5.95 -2.08 -21.75
C ILE A 122 5.43 -3.07 -22.79
N LEU A 123 4.12 -3.28 -22.84
CA LEU A 123 3.50 -4.22 -23.78
C LEU A 123 3.68 -3.79 -25.24
N GLU A 124 3.53 -2.50 -25.54
CA GLU A 124 3.71 -1.96 -26.88
C GLU A 124 5.15 -2.16 -27.36
N LYS A 125 6.15 -1.84 -26.52
CA LYS A 125 7.57 -2.10 -26.85
C LYS A 125 7.84 -3.59 -27.02
N GLY A 126 7.28 -4.45 -26.16
CA GLY A 126 7.42 -5.90 -26.27
C GLY A 126 6.86 -6.46 -27.59
N ARG A 127 5.72 -5.93 -28.06
CA ARG A 127 5.13 -6.30 -29.36
C ARG A 127 5.98 -5.87 -30.55
N VAL A 128 6.65 -4.71 -30.47
CA VAL A 128 7.54 -4.23 -31.53
C VAL A 128 8.78 -5.12 -31.69
N VAL A 129 9.28 -5.72 -30.61
CA VAL A 129 10.47 -6.62 -30.65
C VAL A 129 10.13 -8.03 -31.17
N ALA A 130 8.86 -8.45 -31.08
CA ALA A 130 8.41 -9.78 -31.50
C ALA A 130 8.00 -9.89 -32.99
N ASN A 131 7.91 -8.76 -33.70
CA ASN A 131 7.59 -8.68 -35.14
C ASN A 131 8.85 -8.44 -35.97
#